data_AF-A0A212KG86-F1
#
_entry.id   AF-A0A212KG86-F1
#
_cell.length_a   1.000
_cell.length_b   1.000
_cell.length_c   1.000
_cell.angle_alpha   90.00
_cell.angle_beta   90.00
_cell.angle_gamma   90.00
#
_symmetry.space_group_name_H-M   'P 1'
#
loop_
_entity.id
_entity.type
_entity.pdbx_description
1 polymer ?
#
loop_
_entity_poly.entity_id
_entity_poly.type
_entity_poly.pdbx_seq_one_letter_code
_entity_poly.pdbx_strand_id
1 'polypeptide(L)'
;MGVAMGTLNLSKTERIDVRASSSVKQLLQEAARSCHKNVSEFLLDAGVIAANQALADRRHFVLNDEQWQAFQQALDRPVQAKPRLKKLLNEPGVLG
;
A
#
# COMPACT_ATOMS: atom_id res chain seq x y z
N MET A 1 21.79 14.40 -29.96
CA MET A 1 22.64 13.58 -29.08
C MET A 1 22.02 13.63 -27.69
N GLY A 2 21.12 12.68 -27.40
CA GLY A 2 20.27 12.69 -26.20
C GLY A 2 21.02 12.12 -25.01
N VAL A 3 21.05 12.87 -23.92
CA VAL A 3 21.70 12.51 -22.67
C VAL A 3 21.08 11.25 -22.06
N ALA A 4 21.92 10.25 -21.81
CA ALA A 4 21.53 9.07 -21.03
C ALA A 4 21.19 9.52 -19.61
N MET A 5 19.92 9.33 -19.20
CA MET A 5 19.56 9.34 -17.78
C MET A 5 20.30 8.18 -17.11
N GLY A 6 21.45 8.49 -16.50
CA GLY A 6 22.10 7.58 -15.59
C GLY A 6 21.11 7.24 -14.48
N THR A 7 20.70 5.98 -14.41
CA THR A 7 20.01 5.44 -13.23
C THR A 7 20.91 5.71 -12.04
N LEU A 8 20.52 6.67 -11.19
CA LEU A 8 21.16 6.90 -9.91
C LEU A 8 21.03 5.59 -9.13
N ASN A 9 22.07 4.76 -9.14
CA ASN A 9 22.26 3.69 -8.17
C ASN A 9 22.49 4.40 -6.82
N LEU A 10 21.42 4.87 -6.20
CA LEU A 10 21.45 5.25 -4.80
C LEU A 10 21.91 4.00 -4.05
N SER A 11 23.12 4.06 -3.52
CA SER A 11 23.65 3.02 -2.67
C SER A 11 22.62 2.72 -1.59
N LYS A 12 22.33 1.43 -1.39
CA LYS A 12 21.36 0.95 -0.43
C LYS A 12 21.95 1.09 0.97
N THR A 13 21.93 2.33 1.47
CA THR A 13 22.65 2.74 2.69
C THR A 13 21.91 2.33 3.95
N GLU A 14 20.59 2.22 3.88
CA GLU A 14 19.74 1.88 5.02
C GLU A 14 19.77 0.38 5.33
N ARG A 15 19.90 0.05 6.61
CA ARG A 15 19.95 -1.33 7.12
C ARG A 15 18.65 -1.69 7.81
N ILE A 16 18.17 -2.91 7.56
CA ILE A 16 17.00 -3.49 8.24
C ILE A 16 17.47 -4.75 8.97
N ASP A 17 17.49 -4.70 10.30
CA ASP A 17 17.88 -5.83 11.14
C ASP A 17 16.62 -6.65 11.53
N VAL A 18 16.61 -7.94 11.18
CA VAL A 18 15.48 -8.85 11.44
C VAL A 18 15.94 -10.04 12.25
N ARG A 19 15.19 -10.37 13.31
CA ARG A 19 15.42 -11.58 14.12
C ARG A 19 14.49 -12.69 13.64
N ALA A 20 15.05 -13.90 13.51
CA ALA A 20 14.31 -15.09 13.11
C ALA A 20 14.86 -16.31 13.86
N SER A 21 14.01 -17.31 14.06
CA SER A 21 14.45 -18.63 14.52
C SER A 21 15.26 -19.34 13.42
N SER A 22 16.02 -20.37 13.79
CA SER A 22 16.78 -21.17 12.83
C SER A 22 15.90 -21.81 11.76
N SER A 23 14.71 -22.29 12.13
CA SER A 23 13.75 -22.88 11.19
C SER A 23 13.25 -21.87 10.16
N VAL A 24 12.91 -20.65 10.60
CA VAL A 24 12.49 -19.57 9.69
C VAL A 24 13.64 -19.16 8.78
N LYS A 25 14.87 -19.07 9.29
CA LYS A 25 16.04 -18.76 8.47
C LYS A 25 16.28 -19.80 7.38
N GLN A 26 16.13 -21.10 7.68
CA GLN A 26 16.28 -22.18 6.70
C GLN A 26 15.21 -22.09 5.61
N LEU A 27 13.95 -21.88 5.99
CA LEU A 27 12.85 -21.70 5.04
C LEU A 27 13.12 -20.54 4.07
N LEU A 28 13.55 -19.40 4.60
CA LEU A 28 13.88 -18.22 3.79
C LEU A 28 15.06 -18.47 2.85
N GLN A 29 16.06 -19.24 3.29
CA GLN A 29 17.20 -19.63 2.45
C GLN A 29 16.79 -20.54 1.30
N GLU A 30 15.92 -21.52 1.55
CA GLU A 30 15.40 -22.41 0.52
C GLU A 30 14.54 -21.65 -0.50
N ALA A 31 13.65 -20.78 -0.03
CA ALA A 31 12.85 -19.92 -0.90
C ALA A 31 13.73 -19.02 -1.77
N ALA A 32 14.72 -18.33 -1.18
CA ALA A 32 15.65 -17.49 -1.92
C ALA A 32 16.43 -18.28 -3.00
N ARG A 33 16.90 -19.49 -2.68
CA ARG A 33 17.58 -20.38 -3.63
C ARG A 33 16.67 -20.78 -4.79
N SER A 34 15.40 -21.10 -4.53
CA SER A 34 14.43 -21.44 -5.57
C SER A 34 14.16 -20.28 -6.54
N CYS A 35 14.30 -19.04 -6.06
CA CYS A 35 14.16 -17.83 -6.86
C CYS A 35 15.48 -17.35 -7.49
N HIS A 36 16.58 -18.11 -7.35
CA HIS A 36 17.93 -17.70 -7.77
C HIS A 36 18.41 -16.35 -7.17
N LYS A 37 17.98 -16.05 -5.94
CA LYS A 37 18.31 -14.81 -5.22
C LYS A 37 19.06 -15.10 -3.92
N ASN A 38 19.77 -14.09 -3.42
CA ASN A 38 20.27 -14.15 -2.05
C ASN A 38 19.14 -13.85 -1.04
N VAL A 39 19.35 -14.21 0.24
CA VAL A 39 18.32 -14.07 1.29
C VAL A 39 17.90 -12.61 1.48
N SER A 40 18.84 -11.67 1.42
CA SER A 40 18.56 -10.24 1.61
C SER A 40 17.72 -9.67 0.46
N GLU A 41 18.00 -10.09 -0.76
CA GLU A 41 17.25 -9.70 -1.96
C GLU A 41 15.84 -10.29 -1.93
N PHE A 42 15.71 -11.59 -1.64
CA PHE A 42 14.43 -12.24 -1.48
C PHE A 42 13.57 -11.57 -0.39
N LEU A 43 14.16 -11.31 0.78
CA LEU A 43 13.45 -10.67 1.88
C LEU A 43 13.02 -9.24 1.56
N LEU A 44 13.86 -8.47 0.86
CA LEU A 44 13.47 -7.12 0.49
C LEU A 44 12.35 -7.13 -0.54
N ASP A 45 12.44 -7.96 -1.57
CA ASP A 45 11.40 -8.03 -2.60
C ASP A 45 10.05 -8.42 -1.99
N ALA A 46 10.05 -9.46 -1.14
CA ALA A 46 8.87 -9.86 -0.39
C ALA A 46 8.35 -8.73 0.50
N GLY A 47 9.24 -8.00 1.19
CA GLY A 47 8.90 -6.85 2.02
C GLY A 47 8.28 -5.70 1.23
N VAL A 48 8.80 -5.38 0.05
CA VAL A 48 8.25 -4.34 -0.84
C VAL A 48 6.86 -4.73 -1.34
N ILE A 49 6.67 -5.98 -1.75
CA ILE A 49 5.36 -6.49 -2.18
C ILE A 49 4.35 -6.38 -1.02
N ALA A 50 4.72 -6.86 0.17
CA ALA A 50 3.87 -6.81 1.34
C ALA A 50 3.53 -5.37 1.76
N ALA A 51 4.51 -4.46 1.72
CA ALA A 51 4.30 -3.05 2.02
C ALA A 51 3.33 -2.39 1.03
N ASN A 52 3.51 -2.65 -0.27
CA ASN A 52 2.61 -2.14 -1.31
C ASN A 52 1.19 -2.66 -1.13
N GLN A 53 1.03 -3.96 -0.82
CA GLN A 53 -0.29 -4.54 -0.56
C GLN A 53 -0.95 -3.88 0.66
N ALA A 54 -0.23 -3.76 1.79
CA ALA A 54 -0.76 -3.15 3.00
C ALA A 54 -1.16 -1.67 2.78
N LEU A 55 -0.42 -0.94 1.96
CA LEU A 55 -0.77 0.44 1.59
C LEU A 55 -1.92 0.51 0.59
N ALA A 56 -2.02 -0.45 -0.33
CA ALA A 56 -3.10 -0.55 -1.32
C ALA A 56 -4.42 -0.92 -0.65
N ASP A 57 -4.43 -1.87 0.30
CA ASP A 57 -5.61 -2.26 1.08
C ASP A 57 -6.22 -1.07 1.84
N ARG A 58 -5.40 -0.06 2.18
CA ARG A 58 -5.87 1.17 2.81
C ARG A 58 -6.48 2.19 1.83
N ARG A 59 -6.24 2.03 0.53
CA ARG A 59 -6.67 2.96 -0.54
C ARG A 59 -7.71 2.36 -1.48
N HIS A 60 -7.84 1.02 -1.52
CA HIS A 60 -8.71 0.31 -2.45
C HIS A 60 -9.91 -0.27 -1.70
N PHE A 61 -11.10 0.26 -1.99
CA PHE A 61 -12.36 -0.30 -1.52
C PHE A 61 -12.84 -1.32 -2.54
N VAL A 62 -12.70 -2.62 -2.24
CA VAL A 62 -13.29 -3.68 -3.06
C VAL A 62 -14.77 -3.78 -2.71
N LEU A 63 -15.63 -3.53 -3.70
CA LEU A 63 -17.08 -3.64 -3.57
C LEU A 63 -17.54 -4.90 -4.32
N ASN A 64 -18.44 -5.68 -3.72
CA ASN A 64 -19.16 -6.72 -4.44
C ASN A 64 -20.23 -6.10 -5.38
N ASP A 65 -20.87 -6.89 -6.23
CA ASP A 65 -21.79 -6.38 -7.26
C ASP A 65 -22.95 -5.55 -6.66
N GLU A 66 -23.52 -5.97 -5.53
CA GLU A 66 -24.58 -5.25 -4.84
C GLU A 66 -24.09 -3.91 -4.29
N GLN A 67 -22.92 -3.90 -3.65
CA GLN A 67 -22.28 -2.69 -3.13
C GLN A 67 -21.87 -1.74 -4.25
N TRP A 68 -21.41 -2.27 -5.38
CA TRP A 68 -21.08 -1.51 -6.57
C TRP A 68 -22.33 -0.84 -7.15
N GLN A 69 -23.44 -1.57 -7.28
CA GLN A 69 -24.70 -1.00 -7.76
C GLN A 69 -25.25 0.08 -6.83
N ALA A 70 -25.20 -0.15 -5.51
CA ALA A 70 -25.60 0.85 -4.51
C ALA A 70 -24.70 2.09 -4.56
N PHE A 71 -23.40 1.91 -4.79
CA PHE A 71 -22.44 2.99 -4.95
C PHE A 71 -22.69 3.81 -6.22
N GLN A 72 -22.95 3.17 -7.36
CA GLN A 72 -23.32 3.82 -8.61
C GLN A 72 -24.60 4.64 -8.45
N GLN A 73 -25.65 4.07 -7.86
CA GLN A 73 -26.89 4.79 -7.57
C GLN A 73 -26.68 6.00 -6.63
N ALA A 74 -25.73 5.90 -5.69
CA ALA A 74 -25.38 7.00 -4.80
C ALA A 74 -24.61 8.12 -5.53
N LEU A 75 -23.77 7.78 -6.51
CA LEU A 75 -23.03 8.74 -7.34
C LEU A 75 -23.95 9.47 -8.33
N ASP A 76 -24.87 8.75 -8.97
CA ASP A 76 -25.81 9.32 -9.95
C ASP A 76 -26.93 10.14 -9.29
N ARG A 77 -27.11 10.02 -7.98
CA ARG A 77 -28.14 10.76 -7.25
C ARG A 77 -27.82 12.26 -7.30
N PRO A 78 -28.77 13.11 -7.72
CA PRO A 78 -28.58 14.56 -7.70
C PRO A 78 -28.28 15.05 -6.29
N VAL A 79 -27.44 16.09 -6.19
CA VAL A 79 -27.03 16.66 -4.91
C VAL A 79 -28.26 17.08 -4.12
N GLN A 80 -28.47 16.43 -2.98
CA GLN A 80 -29.56 16.77 -2.08
C GLN A 80 -29.03 17.63 -0.94
N ALA A 81 -29.72 18.74 -0.69
CA ALA A 81 -29.41 19.59 0.44
C ALA A 81 -29.56 18.78 1.73
N LYS A 82 -28.48 18.70 2.52
CA LYS A 82 -28.47 18.06 3.84
C LYS A 82 -28.28 19.15 4.89
N PRO A 83 -29.36 19.70 5.49
CA PRO A 83 -29.28 20.83 6.43
C PRO A 83 -28.34 20.57 7.61
N ARG A 84 -28.31 19.33 8.12
CA ARG A 84 -27.39 18.92 9.20
C ARG A 84 -25.92 18.95 8.78
N LEU A 85 -25.62 18.54 7.54
CA LEU A 85 -24.26 18.60 6.99
C LEU A 85 -23.83 20.05 6.76
N LYS A 86 -24.73 20.89 6.25
CA LYS A 86 -24.49 22.34 6.10
C LYS A 86 -24.21 23.01 7.45
N LYS A 87 -24.96 22.65 8.49
CA LYS A 87 -24.75 23.14 9.86
C LYS A 87 -23.38 22.67 10.41
N LEU A 88 -23.04 21.38 10.25
CA LEU A 88 -21.76 20.81 10.68
C LEU A 88 -20.55 21.50 10.02
N LEU A 89 -20.61 21.77 8.72
CA LEU A 89 -19.51 22.42 7.98
C LEU A 89 -19.37 23.92 8.31
N ASN A 90 -20.42 24.55 8.85
CA ASN A 90 -20.44 25.97 9.21
C ASN A 90 -20.21 26.21 10.71
N GLU A 91 -20.20 25.15 11.52
CA GLU A 91 -19.87 25.24 12.94
C GLU A 91 -18.35 25.06 13.11
N PRO A 92 -17.69 25.90 13.92
CA PRO A 92 -16.28 25.70 14.23
C PRO A 92 -16.09 24.33 14.89
N GLY A 93 -15.14 23.56 14.37
CA GLY A 93 -14.81 22.24 14.90
C GLY A 93 -14.37 22.33 16.36
N VAL A 94 -14.48 21.24 17.11
CA VAL A 94 -13.97 21.10 18.49
C VAL A 94 -12.46 21.37 18.61
N LEU A 95 -11.76 21.40 17.49
CA LEU A 95 -10.38 21.86 17.37
C LEU A 95 -10.44 23.23 16.70
N GLY A 96 -10.48 24.29 17.52
CA GLY A 96 -10.53 25.68 17.04
C GLY A 96 -9.38 26.07 16.13
#